data_AF-A0A7X6WFI1-F1
#
_entry.id   AF-A0A7X6WFI1-F1
#
_cell.length_a   1.000
_cell.length_b   1.000
_cell.length_c   1.000
_cell.angle_alpha   90.00
_cell.angle_beta   90.00
_cell.angle_gamma   90.00
#
_symmetry.space_group_name_H-M   'P 1'
#
loop_
_entity.id
_entity.type
_entity.pdbx_description
1 polymer ?
#
loop_
_entity_poly.entity_id
_entity_poly.type
_entity_poly.pdbx_seq_one_letter_code
_entity_poly.pdbx_strand_id
1 'polypeptide(L)' 'GKIKVPGIPIKLSDTPGDIRMTSPLLGQHTEEILKELLNYDDEKIEELKRADIF' A
#
# COMPACT_ATOMS: atom_id res chain seq x y z
N GLY A 1 -3.18 12.54 12.11
CA GLY A 1 -3.56 12.72 13.54
C GLY A 1 -3.67 11.35 14.21
N LYS A 2 -3.75 11.27 15.55
CA LYS A 2 -3.93 9.99 16.26
C LYS A 2 -5.39 9.53 16.15
N ILE A 3 -5.62 8.28 15.73
CA ILE A 3 -6.95 7.66 15.63
C ILE A 3 -7.04 6.45 16.57
N LYS A 4 -8.23 6.18 17.12
CA LYS A 4 -8.50 4.96 17.89
C LYS A 4 -9.06 3.91 16.95
N VAL A 5 -8.43 2.74 16.90
CA VAL A 5 -8.87 1.59 16.12
C VAL A 5 -9.07 0.39 17.04
N PRO A 6 -10.09 -0.45 16.81
CA PRO A 6 -10.22 -1.71 17.53
C PRO A 6 -8.96 -2.57 17.35
N GLY A 7 -8.52 -3.19 18.44
CA GLY A 7 -7.42 -4.15 18.38
C GLY A 7 -7.83 -5.46 17.70
N ILE A 8 -6.85 -6.34 17.50
CA ILE A 8 -7.08 -7.65 16.86
C ILE A 8 -7.77 -8.58 17.87
N PRO A 9 -8.99 -9.09 17.60
CA PRO A 9 -9.80 -9.82 18.59
C PRO A 9 -9.27 -11.22 18.88
N ILE A 10 -8.62 -11.87 17.90
CA ILE A 10 -8.07 -13.22 18.02
C ILE A 10 -6.57 -13.10 18.33
N LYS A 11 -6.10 -13.79 19.37
CA LYS A 11 -4.68 -13.80 19.77
C LYS A 11 -4.08 -15.15 19.43
N LEU A 12 -3.04 -15.15 18.60
CA LEU A 12 -2.24 -16.33 18.29
C LEU A 12 -0.96 -16.29 19.14
N SER A 13 -0.51 -17.46 19.60
CA SER A 13 0.71 -17.57 20.41
C SER A 13 1.97 -17.35 19.58
N ASP A 14 2.01 -17.92 18.38
CA ASP A 14 3.25 -18.00 17.58
C ASP A 14 3.34 -16.85 16.57
N THR A 15 2.18 -16.37 16.09
CA THR A 15 2.08 -15.26 15.13
C THR A 15 1.07 -14.20 15.59
N PRO A 16 1.36 -13.44 16.65
CA PRO A 16 0.50 -12.34 17.08
C PRO A 16 0.30 -11.34 15.94
N GLY A 17 -0.94 -11.04 15.61
CA GLY A 17 -1.24 -9.98 14.65
C GLY A 17 -0.89 -8.60 15.23
N ASP A 18 -0.58 -7.64 14.35
CA ASP A 18 -0.15 -6.29 14.73
C ASP A 18 -0.77 -5.21 13.82
N ILE A 19 -1.05 -4.03 14.38
CA ILE A 19 -1.55 -2.86 13.64
C ILE A 19 -0.35 -1.93 13.38
N ARG A 20 0.34 -2.16 12.26
CA ARG A 20 1.66 -1.57 11.99
C ARG A 20 1.61 -0.15 11.43
N MET A 21 0.56 0.18 10.69
CA MET A 21 0.49 1.40 9.89
C MET A 21 -0.94 1.91 9.79
N THR A 22 -1.10 3.19 9.48
CA THR A 22 -2.41 3.75 9.15
C THR A 22 -2.87 3.26 7.78
N SER A 23 -4.15 3.44 7.47
CA SER A 23 -4.66 3.22 6.11
C SER A 23 -3.86 4.06 5.09
N PRO A 24 -3.54 3.49 3.91
CA PRO A 24 -2.85 4.22 2.87
C PRO A 24 -3.75 5.29 2.24
N LEU A 25 -3.13 6.32 1.67
CA LEU A 25 -3.83 7.29 0.82
C LEU A 25 -4.13 6.68 -0.56
N LEU A 26 -5.08 7.28 -1.28
CA LEU A 26 -5.33 6.96 -2.68
C LEU A 26 -4.02 7.17 -3.47
N GLY A 27 -3.56 6.11 -4.15
CA GLY A 27 -2.36 6.13 -4.98
C GLY A 27 -1.02 6.00 -4.23
N GLN A 28 -1.01 5.87 -2.89
CA GLN A 28 0.22 5.91 -2.08
C GLN A 28 1.28 4.87 -2.51
N HIS A 29 0.85 3.71 -2.99
CA HIS A 29 1.73 2.60 -3.38
C HIS A 29 1.66 2.28 -4.88
N THR A 30 1.04 3.13 -5.70
CA THR A 30 0.85 2.82 -7.13
C THR A 30 2.20 2.68 -7.85
N GLU A 31 3.08 3.68 -7.73
CA GLU A 31 4.40 3.65 -8.40
C GLU A 31 5.28 2.50 -7.89
N GLU A 32 5.25 2.21 -6.58
CA GLU A 32 5.95 1.08 -5.95
C GLU A 32 5.51 -0.25 -6.56
N ILE A 33 4.19 -0.48 -6.68
CA ILE A 33 3.65 -1.72 -7.26
C ILE A 33 3.96 -1.85 -8.76
N LEU A 34 3.83 -0.76 -9.52
CA LEU A 34 4.14 -0.78 -10.95
C LEU A 34 5.62 -1.12 -11.20
N LYS A 35 6.51 -0.60 -10.36
CA LYS A 35 7.95 -0.80 -10.49
C LYS A 35 8.42 -2.14 -9.92
N GLU A 36 7.98 -2.53 -8.73
CA GLU A 36 8.52 -3.70 -8.02
C GLU A 36 7.78 -4.99 -8.36
N LEU A 37 6.46 -4.94 -8.55
CA LEU A 37 5.66 -6.14 -8.82
C LEU A 37 5.44 -6.36 -10.32
N LEU A 38 5.21 -5.28 -11.08
CA LEU A 38 5.01 -5.37 -12.53
C LEU A 38 6.28 -5.10 -13.34
N ASN A 39 7.37 -4.71 -12.68
CA ASN A 39 8.68 -4.48 -13.29
C ASN A 39 8.63 -3.48 -14.45
N TYR A 40 7.74 -2.48 -14.36
CA TYR A 40 7.67 -1.38 -15.32
C TYR A 40 8.84 -0.42 -15.10
N ASP A 41 9.39 0.07 -16.21
CA ASP A 41 10.38 1.12 -16.20
C ASP A 41 9.74 2.50 -15.97
N ASP A 42 10.58 3.47 -15.65
CA ASP A 42 10.12 4.83 -15.35
C ASP A 42 9.42 5.47 -16.58
N GLU A 43 9.82 5.09 -17.80
CA GLU A 43 9.18 5.54 -19.04
C GLU A 43 7.74 5.04 -19.16
N LYS A 44 7.48 3.75 -18.88
CA LYS A 44 6.14 3.19 -18.93
C LYS A 44 5.22 3.77 -17.85
N ILE A 45 5.75 4.01 -16.65
CA ILE A 45 4.98 4.61 -15.55
C ILE A 45 4.52 6.03 -15.92
N GLU A 46 5.40 6.84 -16.52
CA GLU A 46 5.06 8.19 -16.98
C GLU A 46 4.11 8.19 -18.19
N GLU A 47 4.13 7.17 -19.05
CA GLU A 47 3.10 6.98 -20.08
C GLU A 47 1.71 6.78 -19.47
N LEU A 48 1.59 5.88 -18.48
CA LEU A 48 0.32 5.56 -17.85
C LEU A 48 -0.25 6.74 -17.06
N LYS A 49 0.62 7.52 -16.40
CA LYS A 49 0.27 8.76 -15.71
C LYS A 49 -0.26 9.82 -16.66
N ARG A 50 0.37 9.98 -17.84
CA ARG A 50 -0.11 10.88 -18.90
C ARG A 50 -1.42 10.42 -19.53
N ALA A 51 -1.66 9.11 -19.54
CA ALA A 51 -2.89 8.50 -20.05
C ALA A 51 -4.06 8.54 -19.04
N ASP A 52 -3.87 9.11 -17.85
CA ASP A 52 -4.88 9.23 -16.77
C ASP A 52 -5.43 7.85 -16.33
N ILE A 53 -4.57 6.82 -16.34
CA ILE A 53 -4.94 5.45 -15.97
C ILE A 53 -4.89 5.24 -14.45
N PHE A 54 -4.18 6.09 -13.72
CA PHE A 54 -4.14 6.12 -12.25
C PHE A 54 -3.73 7.50 -11.71
#